data_AF-A0A3N5MWA2-F1
#
_entry.id   AF-A0A3N5MWA2-F1
#
_cell.length_a   1.000
_cell.length_b   1.000
_cell.length_c   1.000
_cell.angle_alpha   90.00
_cell.angle_beta   90.00
_cell.angle_gamma   90.00
#
_symmetry.space_group_name_H-M   'P 1'
#
loop_
_entity.id
_entity.type
_entity.pdbx_description
1 polymer ?
#
loop_
_entity_poly.entity_id
_entity_poly.type
_entity_poly.pdbx_seq_one_letter_code
_entity_poly.pdbx_strand_id
1 'polypeptide(L)'
;MTDQSYICAGVAGYIGRPDEKGSVGVFRRDVAGGDWAHVLTHVETHTLLVHPTNADVVFAGTVDGVWRSTDRGKTFHPADFPDKGMQIWSFLVDAKDTKRIYAG
;
A
#
# COMPACT_ATOMS: atom_id res chain seq x y z
N MET A 1 -17.15 -19.53 3.92
CA MET A 1 -15.79 -19.03 3.72
C MET A 1 -15.50 -18.08 4.86
N THR A 2 -14.52 -18.40 5.70
CA THR A 2 -14.11 -17.54 6.81
C THR A 2 -13.61 -16.21 6.26
N ASP A 3 -14.22 -15.11 6.69
CA ASP A 3 -13.79 -13.77 6.33
C ASP A 3 -12.41 -13.51 6.95
N GLN A 4 -11.37 -13.64 6.12
CA GLN A 4 -9.98 -13.62 6.59
C GLN A 4 -9.50 -12.17 6.68
N SER A 5 -9.61 -11.58 7.87
CA SER A 5 -9.12 -10.23 8.17
C SER A 5 -7.59 -10.16 8.15
N TYR A 6 -7.03 -9.04 7.69
CA TYR A 6 -5.58 -8.85 7.60
C TYR A 6 -5.15 -7.45 8.05
N ILE A 7 -3.87 -7.32 8.39
CA ILE A 7 -3.22 -6.05 8.72
C ILE A 7 -2.14 -5.82 7.66
N CYS A 8 -2.04 -4.60 7.15
CA CYS A 8 -0.93 -4.16 6.32
C CYS A 8 -0.23 -2.96 6.96
N ALA A 9 1.09 -2.88 6.79
CA ALA A 9 1.91 -1.76 7.18
C ALA A 9 2.73 -1.28 5.98
N GLY A 10 2.65 0.01 5.68
CA GLY A 10 3.54 0.68 4.75
C GLY A 10 4.76 1.21 5.50
N VAL A 11 5.94 1.01 4.93
CA VAL A 11 7.22 1.44 5.50
C VAL A 11 7.97 2.24 4.44
N ALA A 12 8.29 3.48 4.76
CA ALA A 12 9.21 4.30 3.98
C ALA A 12 10.48 4.52 4.80
N GLY A 13 11.61 4.72 4.12
CA GLY A 13 12.84 5.13 4.80
C GLY A 13 12.69 6.57 5.32
N TYR A 14 13.43 6.95 6.37
CA TYR A 14 13.45 8.35 6.77
C TYR A 14 14.20 9.21 5.74
N ILE A 15 13.49 10.16 5.14
CA ILE A 15 14.09 11.27 4.39
C ILE A 15 15.02 12.04 5.35
N GLY A 16 16.31 12.10 5.02
CA GLY A 16 17.34 12.82 5.80
C GLY A 16 18.23 11.95 6.70
N ARG A 17 18.09 10.62 6.66
CA ARG A 17 19.01 9.69 7.34
C ARG A 17 19.60 8.67 6.35
N PRO A 18 20.62 9.06 5.56
CA PRO A 18 21.20 8.19 4.53
C PRO A 18 21.81 6.90 5.07
N ASP A 19 22.16 6.86 6.37
CA ASP A 19 22.75 5.70 7.03
C ASP A 19 21.70 4.76 7.68
N GLU A 20 20.41 5.10 7.60
CA GLU A 20 19.37 4.29 8.24
C GLU A 20 19.23 2.94 7.53
N LYS A 21 19.40 1.87 8.31
CA LYS A 21 19.23 0.50 7.85
C LYS A 21 17.86 0.00 8.28
N GLY A 22 17.03 -0.34 7.30
CA GLY A 22 15.68 -0.85 7.52
C GLY A 22 15.11 -1.44 6.24
N SER A 23 14.02 -2.18 6.37
CA SER A 23 13.23 -2.61 5.22
C SER A 23 12.26 -1.51 4.81
N VAL A 24 11.86 -1.50 3.54
CA VAL A 24 10.87 -0.57 2.99
C VAL A 24 9.73 -1.34 2.32
N GLY A 25 8.66 -0.64 2.00
CA GLY A 25 7.53 -1.16 1.22
C GLY A 25 6.39 -1.67 2.08
N VAL A 26 5.80 -2.81 1.73
CA VAL A 26 4.56 -3.28 2.36
C VAL A 26 4.77 -4.60 3.07
N PHE A 27 4.38 -4.63 4.34
CA PHE A 27 4.28 -5.83 5.16
C PHE A 27 2.81 -6.17 5.39
N ARG A 28 2.50 -7.46 5.41
CA ARG A 28 1.13 -7.96 5.63
C ARG A 28 1.12 -9.16 6.56
N ARG A 29 0.11 -9.28 7.42
CA ARG A 29 -0.17 -10.49 8.20
C ARG A 29 -1.67 -10.72 8.39
N ASP A 30 -2.03 -11.92 8.82
CA ASP A 30 -3.39 -12.22 9.28
C ASP A 30 -3.67 -11.58 10.65
N VAL A 31 -4.91 -11.14 10.89
CA VAL A 31 -5.33 -10.61 12.21
C VAL A 31 -5.33 -11.71 13.28
N ALA A 32 -5.63 -12.95 12.91
CA ALA A 32 -5.57 -14.10 13.81
C ALA A 32 -4.14 -14.45 14.26
N GLY A 33 -3.11 -13.83 13.66
CA GLY A 33 -1.71 -14.00 14.01
C GLY A 33 -0.85 -14.57 12.88
N GLY A 34 0.35 -15.03 13.23
CA GLY A 34 1.34 -15.53 12.27
C GLY A 34 2.39 -14.50 11.87
N ASP A 35 3.29 -14.91 10.98
CA ASP A 35 4.42 -14.11 10.53
C ASP A 35 4.01 -12.99 9.58
N TRP A 36 4.82 -11.92 9.57
CA TRP A 36 4.69 -10.86 8.58
C TRP A 36 5.29 -11.31 7.24
N ALA A 37 4.49 -11.23 6.17
CA ALA A 37 4.94 -11.35 4.80
C ALA A 37 5.39 -9.99 4.26
N HIS A 38 6.58 -9.93 3.66
CA HIS A 38 7.08 -8.74 2.96
C HIS A 38 6.63 -8.80 1.49
N VAL A 39 5.52 -8.14 1.18
CA VAL A 39 4.76 -8.32 -0.08
C VAL A 39 5.09 -7.27 -1.15
N LEU A 40 5.72 -6.17 -0.76
CA LEU A 40 6.30 -5.19 -1.66
C LEU A 40 7.67 -4.79 -1.09
N THR A 41 8.75 -5.27 -1.71
CA THR A 41 10.06 -5.36 -1.04
C THR A 41 11.06 -4.28 -1.43
N HIS A 42 10.80 -3.57 -2.53
CA HIS A 42 11.82 -2.81 -3.25
C HIS A 42 11.43 -1.36 -3.52
N VAL A 43 10.29 -0.90 -2.99
CA VAL A 43 9.80 0.45 -3.16
C VAL A 43 9.29 0.96 -1.83
N GLU A 44 9.67 2.19 -1.48
CA GLU A 44 9.20 2.84 -0.26
C GLU A 44 7.71 3.14 -0.35
N THR A 45 6.97 2.83 0.71
CA THR A 45 5.52 3.03 0.77
C THR A 45 5.18 4.01 1.89
N HIS A 46 4.64 5.16 1.52
CA HIS A 46 4.26 6.22 2.45
C HIS A 46 2.84 6.03 3.01
N THR A 47 1.94 5.45 2.20
CA THR A 47 0.54 5.29 2.60
C THR A 47 -0.10 4.05 1.99
N LEU A 48 -1.13 3.54 2.67
CA LEU A 48 -1.95 2.42 2.22
C LEU A 48 -3.43 2.78 2.33
N LEU A 49 -4.20 2.40 1.31
CA LEU A 49 -5.64 2.52 1.30
C LEU A 49 -6.27 1.17 0.92
N VAL A 50 -7.08 0.60 1.81
CA VAL A 50 -7.96 -0.51 1.47
C VAL A 50 -9.29 0.05 0.96
N HIS A 51 -9.76 -0.42 -0.19
CA HIS A 51 -11.01 0.07 -0.76
C HIS A 51 -12.20 -0.26 0.15
N PRO A 52 -13.09 0.70 0.47
CA PRO A 52 -14.06 0.56 1.57
C PRO A 52 -15.15 -0.48 1.32
N THR A 53 -15.42 -0.83 0.06
CA THR A 53 -16.44 -1.83 -0.31
C THR A 53 -15.86 -3.05 -1.03
N ASN A 54 -14.53 -3.12 -1.19
CA ASN A 54 -13.86 -4.24 -1.84
C ASN A 54 -12.45 -4.44 -1.26
N ALA A 55 -12.34 -5.26 -0.21
CA ALA A 55 -11.08 -5.50 0.47
C ALA A 55 -10.02 -6.21 -0.40
N ASP A 56 -10.37 -6.73 -1.58
CA ASP A 56 -9.37 -7.28 -2.49
C ASP A 56 -8.54 -6.17 -3.14
N VAL A 57 -9.08 -4.95 -3.24
CA VAL A 57 -8.40 -3.79 -3.80
C VAL A 57 -7.70 -3.00 -2.69
N VAL A 58 -6.38 -2.94 -2.79
CA VAL A 58 -5.52 -2.14 -1.91
C VAL A 58 -4.63 -1.26 -2.77
N PHE A 59 -4.53 0.02 -2.43
CA PHE A 59 -3.60 0.96 -3.05
C PHE A 59 -2.44 1.23 -2.10
N ALA A 60 -1.26 1.37 -2.66
CA ALA A 60 -0.05 1.82 -1.99
C ALA A 60 0.45 3.09 -2.67
N GLY A 61 0.63 4.14 -1.87
CA GLY A 61 1.25 5.39 -2.30
C GLY A 61 2.72 5.28 -1.98
N THR A 62 3.55 5.33 -3.02
CA THR A 62 4.97 5.02 -2.95
C THR A 62 5.81 6.22 -3.35
N VAL A 63 7.12 6.08 -3.24
CA VAL A 63 8.09 7.07 -3.73
C VAL A 63 8.08 7.22 -5.26
N ASP A 64 7.51 6.25 -5.98
CA ASP A 64 7.51 6.19 -7.45
C ASP A 64 6.12 6.16 -8.10
N GLY A 65 5.07 6.42 -7.32
CA GLY A 65 3.70 6.60 -7.81
C GLY A 65 2.67 5.79 -7.03
N VAL A 66 1.69 5.26 -7.75
CA VAL A 66 0.62 4.43 -7.17
C VAL A 66 0.83 2.98 -7.56
N TRP A 67 0.83 2.10 -6.57
CA TRP A 67 0.77 0.66 -6.73
C TRP A 67 -0.59 0.13 -6.29
N ARG A 68 -1.04 -0.96 -6.90
CA ARG A 68 -2.35 -1.57 -6.67
C ARG A 68 -2.23 -3.07 -6.50
N SER A 69 -2.97 -3.58 -5.52
CA SER A 69 -3.29 -4.99 -5.34
C SER A 69 -4.73 -5.26 -5.74
N THR A 70 -5.00 -6.48 -6.21
CA THR A 70 -6.34 -7.02 -6.45
C THR A 70 -6.58 -8.35 -5.73
N ASP A 71 -5.71 -8.67 -4.77
CA ASP A 71 -5.69 -9.94 -4.05
C ASP A 71 -5.49 -9.76 -2.53
N ARG A 72 -6.08 -8.70 -1.97
CA ARG A 72 -6.05 -8.36 -0.53
C ARG A 72 -4.65 -8.01 -0.01
N GLY A 73 -3.87 -7.34 -0.86
CA GLY A 73 -2.50 -6.93 -0.55
C GLY A 73 -1.50 -8.07 -0.49
N LYS A 74 -1.76 -9.21 -1.15
CA LYS A 74 -0.78 -10.31 -1.24
C LYS A 74 0.27 -10.03 -2.32
N THR A 75 -0.14 -9.38 -3.42
CA THR A 75 0.73 -8.90 -4.48
C THR A 75 0.35 -7.47 -4.89
N PHE A 76 1.34 -6.71 -5.37
CA PHE A 76 1.17 -5.33 -5.83
C PHE A 76 1.79 -5.16 -7.22
N HIS A 77 1.13 -4.38 -8.06
CA HIS A 77 1.60 -3.98 -9.39
C HIS A 77 1.48 -2.46 -9.57
N PRO A 78 2.32 -1.81 -10.39
CA PRO A 78 2.14 -0.41 -10.74
C PRO A 78 0.73 -0.16 -11.30
N ALA A 79 0.09 0.94 -10.90
CA ALA A 79 -1.25 1.31 -11.35
C ALA A 79 -1.24 2.17 -12.63
N ASP A 80 -0.23 1.98 -13.49
CA ASP A 80 0.00 2.75 -14.72
C ASP A 80 0.03 4.27 -14.54
N PHE A 81 0.53 4.75 -13.39
CA PHE A 81 0.72 6.18 -13.17
C PHE A 81 1.76 6.73 -14.18
N PRO A 82 1.42 7.78 -14.94
CA PRO A 82 2.22 8.19 -16.10
C PRO A 82 3.56 8.82 -15.72
N ASP A 83 3.66 9.44 -14.53
CA ASP A 83 4.85 10.16 -14.09
C ASP A 83 5.62 9.37 -13.02
N LYS A 84 6.59 8.59 -13.47
CA LYS A 84 7.39 7.75 -12.57
C LYS A 84 8.26 8.64 -11.67
N GLY A 85 8.29 8.35 -10.37
CA GLY A 85 9.09 9.10 -9.40
C GLY A 85 8.34 10.21 -8.67
N MET A 86 7.02 10.33 -8.88
CA MET A 86 6.18 11.18 -8.04
C MET A 86 5.84 10.46 -6.73
N GLN A 87 6.03 11.14 -5.62
CA GLN A 87 5.71 10.59 -4.31
C GLN A 87 4.23 10.76 -4.01
N ILE A 88 3.58 9.70 -3.53
CA ILE A 88 2.17 9.71 -3.14
C ILE A 88 2.09 9.50 -1.63
N TRP A 89 1.61 10.52 -0.92
CA TRP A 89 1.60 10.57 0.55
C TRP A 89 0.23 10.28 1.15
N SER A 90 -0.82 10.40 0.35
CA SER A 90 -2.20 10.33 0.83
C SER A 90 -3.14 9.76 -0.22
N PHE A 91 -4.21 9.14 0.27
CA PHE A 91 -5.39 8.84 -0.53
C PHE A 91 -6.65 9.33 0.17
N LEU A 92 -7.64 9.73 -0.62
CA LEU A 92 -8.99 10.05 -0.15
C LEU A 92 -10.00 9.33 -1.04
N VAL A 93 -10.94 8.61 -0.42
CA VAL A 93 -12.07 8.00 -1.13
C VAL A 93 -13.27 8.93 -1.06
N ASP A 94 -13.94 9.17 -2.19
CA ASP A 94 -15.23 9.84 -2.20
C ASP A 94 -16.28 8.92 -1.57
N ALA A 95 -16.82 9.35 -0.42
CA ALA A 95 -17.82 8.57 0.31
C ALA A 95 -19.14 8.42 -0.45
N LYS A 96 -19.45 9.29 -1.42
CA LYS A 96 -20.66 9.21 -2.26
C LYS A 96 -20.45 8.34 -3.49
N ASP A 97 -19.20 8.18 -3.94
CA ASP A 97 -18.83 7.34 -5.07
C ASP A 97 -17.47 6.68 -4.81
N THR A 98 -17.49 5.50 -4.21
CA THR A 98 -16.26 4.76 -3.85
C THR A 98 -15.34 4.42 -5.03
N LYS A 99 -15.81 4.57 -6.28
CA LYS A 99 -14.99 4.43 -7.49
C LYS A 99 -14.10 5.65 -7.76
N ARG A 100 -14.30 6.76 -7.04
CA ARG A 100 -13.47 7.97 -7.11
C ARG A 100 -12.53 8.01 -5.91
N ILE A 101 -11.23 7.98 -6.22
CA ILE A 101 -10.15 8.02 -5.25
C ILE A 101 -9.19 9.12 -5.71
N TYR A 102 -8.86 10.03 -4.79
CA TYR A 102 -7.86 11.06 -4.99
C TYR A 102 -6.55 10.61 -4.36
N ALA A 103 -5.44 10.89 -5.01
CA ALA A 103 -4.08 10.66 -4.51
C ALA A 103 -3.35 12.01 -4.46
N GLY A 104 -2.54 12.22 -3.42
CA GLY A 104 -1.79 13.47 -3.22
C GLY A 104 -0.56 13.27 -2.36
#